data_AF-A0ABD1V5M3-F1
#
_entry.id   AF-A0ABD1V5M3-F1
#
_cell.length_a   1.000
_cell.length_b   1.000
_cell.length_c   1.000
_cell.angle_alpha   90.00
_cell.angle_beta   90.00
_cell.angle_gamma   90.00
#
_symmetry.space_group_name_H-M   'P 1'
#
loop_
_entity.id
_entity.type
_entity.pdbx_description
1 polymer ?
#
loop_
_entity_poly.entity_id
_entity_poly.type
_entity_poly.pdbx_seq_one_letter_code
_entity_poly.pdbx_strand_id
1 'polypeptide(L)'
;MSEAQRSALNALLFRTGDQSQDVVLVLATYRPGDVDIAIASRIDEVIEFPLSQEDERYKLLKLYLNKYLCGEEEEGFSGREIAKLMASVHAAVYGRPDCVLDSNLFMEIVDYKVQEHHQRLKLAAGGGDPA
;
A
#
# COMPACT_ATOMS: atom_id res chain seq x y z
N MET A 1 1.94 30.30 13.08
CA MET A 1 1.85 30.35 11.61
C MET A 1 2.74 31.45 11.07
N SER A 2 3.49 31.18 10.01
CA SER A 2 4.22 32.22 9.28
C SER A 2 3.27 33.08 8.43
N GLU A 3 3.72 34.26 8.00
CA GLU A 3 2.95 35.16 7.13
C GLU A 3 2.60 34.51 5.78
N ALA A 4 3.53 33.74 5.22
CA ALA A 4 3.30 32.98 3.99
C ALA A 4 2.20 31.92 4.15
N GLN A 5 2.16 31.22 5.30
CA GLN A 5 1.11 30.24 5.59
C GLN A 5 -0.27 30.90 5.74
N ARG A 6 -0.35 32.07 6.39
CA ARG A 6 -1.59 32.84 6.51
C ARG A 6 -2.08 33.36 5.16
N SER A 7 -1.17 33.83 4.31
CA SER A 7 -1.50 34.31 2.97
C SER A 7 -2.07 33.18 2.10
N ALA A 8 -1.42 32.01 2.08
CA ALA A 8 -1.89 30.84 1.36
C ALA A 8 -3.26 30.35 1.88
N LEU A 9 -3.44 30.33 3.20
CA LEU A 9 -4.70 29.97 3.83
C LEU A 9 -5.84 30.90 3.42
N ASN A 10 -5.61 32.21 3.49
CA ASN A 10 -6.63 33.20 3.11
C ASN A 10 -6.99 33.11 1.61
N ALA A 11 -6.01 32.83 0.75
CA ALA A 11 -6.29 32.59 -0.67
C ALA A 11 -7.15 31.35 -0.88
N LEU A 12 -6.90 30.26 -0.14
CA LEU A 12 -7.71 29.04 -0.19
C LEU A 12 -9.14 29.29 0.31
N LEU A 13 -9.29 30.01 1.42
CA LEU A 13 -10.59 30.43 1.97
C LEU A 13 -11.32 31.42 1.05
N PHE A 14 -10.62 32.25 0.29
CA PHE A 14 -11.29 33.11 -0.69
C PHE A 14 -11.88 32.30 -1.84
N ARG A 15 -11.13 31.31 -2.35
CA ARG A 15 -11.56 30.49 -3.49
C ARG A 15 -12.60 29.42 -3.14
N THR A 16 -12.64 29.00 -1.87
CA THR A 16 -13.63 28.05 -1.33
C THR A 16 -14.76 28.75 -0.59
N GLY A 17 -14.96 30.05 -0.83
CA GLY A 17 -16.01 30.85 -0.19
C GLY A 17 -17.42 30.52 -0.68
N ASP A 18 -17.54 30.05 -1.92
CA ASP A 18 -18.80 29.66 -2.55
C ASP A 18 -18.82 28.15 -2.80
N GLN A 19 -20.00 27.53 -2.60
CA GLN A 19 -20.19 26.11 -2.85
C GLN A 19 -20.07 25.84 -4.37
N SER A 20 -19.17 24.93 -4.75
CA SER A 20 -19.00 24.47 -6.13
C SER A 20 -19.42 23.00 -6.26
N GLN A 21 -20.10 22.65 -7.34
CA GLN A 21 -20.44 21.25 -7.65
C GLN A 21 -19.39 20.57 -8.54
N ASP A 22 -18.41 21.32 -9.04
CA ASP A 22 -17.42 20.84 -10.01
C ASP A 22 -16.13 20.35 -9.33
N VAL A 23 -15.91 20.71 -8.06
CA VAL A 23 -14.67 20.44 -7.34
C VAL A 23 -14.97 20.00 -5.90
N VAL A 24 -14.35 18.90 -5.49
CA VAL A 24 -14.37 18.39 -4.10
C VAL A 24 -12.97 18.48 -3.52
N LEU A 25 -12.83 19.06 -2.33
CA LEU A 25 -11.56 19.14 -1.59
C LEU A 25 -11.54 18.08 -0.48
N VAL A 26 -10.60 17.13 -0.59
CA VAL A 26 -10.37 16.11 0.45
C VAL A 26 -9.14 16.50 1.26
N LEU A 27 -9.29 16.59 2.58
CA LEU A 27 -8.23 16.93 3.53
C LEU A 27 -7.92 15.71 4.43
N ALA A 28 -6.65 15.48 4.71
CA ALA A 28 -6.21 14.43 5.63
C ALA A 28 -5.35 15.03 6.75
N THR A 29 -5.69 14.76 8.00
CA THR A 29 -4.93 15.20 9.18
C THR A 29 -4.97 14.13 10.28
N TYR A 30 -3.83 13.92 10.94
CA TYR A 30 -3.76 13.10 12.15
C TYR A 30 -4.07 13.90 13.43
N ARG A 31 -4.25 15.22 13.30
CA ARG A 31 -4.54 16.14 14.40
C ARG A 31 -5.69 17.06 14.00
N PRO A 32 -6.94 16.59 14.06
CA PRO A 32 -8.09 17.41 13.67
C PRO A 32 -8.26 18.66 14.54
N GLY A 33 -7.82 18.62 15.81
CA GLY A 33 -7.84 19.77 16.70
C GLY A 33 -6.89 20.91 16.35
N ASP A 34 -5.88 20.66 15.49
CA ASP A 34 -4.93 21.67 15.03
C ASP A 34 -5.42 22.40 13.76
N VAL A 35 -6.57 22.01 13.20
CA VAL A 35 -7.15 22.62 12.01
C VAL A 35 -7.72 23.99 12.36
N ASP A 36 -7.41 24.99 11.52
CA ASP A 36 -7.92 26.35 11.70
C ASP A 36 -9.45 26.38 11.66
N ILE A 37 -10.06 27.12 12.59
CA ILE A 37 -11.52 27.22 12.74
C ILE A 37 -12.19 27.67 11.44
N ALA A 38 -11.55 28.54 10.65
CA ALA A 38 -12.09 29.01 9.38
C ALA A 38 -12.08 27.96 8.27
N ILE A 39 -11.19 26.96 8.35
CA ILE A 39 -11.23 25.77 7.49
C ILE A 39 -12.29 24.81 8.02
N ALA A 40 -12.27 24.54 9.34
CA ALA A 40 -13.16 23.57 9.96
C ALA A 40 -14.64 23.92 9.73
N SER A 41 -15.00 25.20 9.73
CA SER A 41 -16.37 25.67 9.47
C SER A 41 -16.86 25.45 8.03
N ARG A 42 -15.97 25.04 7.12
CA ARG A 42 -16.26 24.82 5.68
C ARG A 42 -16.10 23.37 5.25
N ILE A 43 -15.88 22.47 6.21
CA ILE A 43 -15.85 21.04 5.97
C ILE A 43 -17.27 20.51 6.21
N ASP A 44 -17.89 19.98 5.15
CA ASP A 44 -19.23 19.41 5.23
C ASP A 44 -19.24 18.03 5.92
N GLU A 45 -18.27 17.17 5.57
CA GLU A 45 -18.16 15.81 6.10
C GLU A 45 -16.76 15.53 6.64
N VAL A 46 -16.72 14.87 7.80
CA VAL A 46 -15.49 14.38 8.43
C VAL A 46 -15.58 12.87 8.55
N ILE A 47 -14.66 12.17 7.89
CA ILE A 47 -14.52 10.72 7.98
C ILE A 47 -13.35 10.41 8.89
N GLU A 48 -13.62 9.79 10.04
CA GLU A 48 -12.58 9.29 10.94
C GLU A 48 -12.17 7.88 10.52
N PHE A 49 -10.86 7.66 10.39
CA PHE A 49 -10.28 6.35 10.14
C PHE A 49 -9.78 5.77 11.47
N PRO A 50 -10.54 4.88 12.12
CA PRO A 50 -10.05 4.21 13.31
C PRO A 50 -8.91 3.25 12.95
N LEU A 51 -8.20 2.78 13.98
CA LEU A 51 -7.26 1.68 13.79
C LEU A 51 -7.99 0.45 13.24
N SER A 52 -7.39 -0.15 12.22
CA SER A 52 -8.00 -1.27 11.52
C SER A 52 -8.18 -2.47 12.43
N GLN A 53 -9.39 -3.03 12.43
CA GLN A 53 -9.75 -4.21 13.21
C GLN A 53 -9.18 -5.48 12.56
N GLU A 54 -9.24 -6.61 13.27
CA GLU A 54 -8.65 -7.87 12.81
C GLU A 54 -9.14 -8.28 11.41
N ASP A 55 -10.44 -8.20 11.16
CA ASP A 55 -11.04 -8.52 9.87
C ASP A 55 -10.55 -7.62 8.73
N GLU A 56 -10.37 -6.33 9.02
CA GLU A 56 -9.87 -5.34 8.05
C GLU A 56 -8.39 -5.58 7.77
N ARG A 57 -7.60 -5.89 8.80
CA ARG A 57 -6.19 -6.28 8.63
C ARG A 57 -6.08 -7.55 7.80
N TYR A 58 -6.94 -8.54 8.02
CA TYR A 58 -6.98 -9.76 7.20
C TYR A 58 -7.30 -9.44 5.74
N LYS A 59 -8.32 -8.61 5.48
CA LYS A 59 -8.66 -8.16 4.12
C LYS A 59 -7.51 -7.41 3.46
N LEU A 60 -6.81 -6.55 4.20
CA LEU A 60 -5.68 -5.78 3.71
C LEU A 60 -4.50 -6.71 3.35
N LEU A 61 -4.19 -7.67 4.23
CA LEU A 61 -3.18 -8.69 3.97
C LEU A 61 -3.55 -9.52 2.74
N LYS A 62 -4.80 -9.98 2.63
CA LYS A 62 -5.29 -10.71 1.46
C LYS A 62 -5.19 -9.89 0.18
N LEU A 63 -5.53 -8.60 0.23
CA LEU A 63 -5.41 -7.68 -0.91
C LEU A 63 -3.96 -7.59 -1.37
N TYR A 64 -3.02 -7.36 -0.45
CA TYR A 64 -1.60 -7.25 -0.78
C TYR A 64 -0.99 -8.57 -1.23
N LEU A 65 -1.36 -9.68 -0.60
CA LEU A 65 -0.96 -11.01 -1.05
C LEU A 65 -1.46 -11.27 -2.47
N ASN A 66 -2.71 -10.95 -2.77
CA ASN A 66 -3.25 -11.13 -4.12
C ASN A 66 -2.55 -10.23 -5.13
N LYS A 67 -2.37 -8.95 -4.79
CA LYS A 67 -1.71 -7.96 -5.64
C LYS A 67 -0.28 -8.33 -6.00
N TYR A 68 0.49 -8.86 -5.05
CA TYR A 68 1.92 -9.10 -5.23
C TYR A 68 2.29 -10.56 -5.50
N LEU A 69 1.49 -11.53 -5.05
CA LEU A 69 1.83 -12.96 -5.14
C LEU A 69 0.87 -13.77 -6.01
N CYS A 70 -0.40 -13.36 -6.11
CA CYS A 70 -1.37 -14.13 -6.89
C CYS A 70 -1.50 -13.64 -8.34
N GLY A 71 -1.15 -12.39 -8.63
CA GLY A 71 -1.36 -11.78 -9.95
C GLY A 71 -2.84 -11.65 -10.29
N GLU A 72 -3.27 -10.53 -10.85
CA GLU A 72 -4.67 -10.40 -11.30
C GLU A 72 -4.92 -11.13 -12.64
N GLU A 73 -3.88 -11.63 -13.32
CA GLU A 73 -4.00 -12.16 -14.69
C GLU A 73 -3.21 -13.46 -15.02
N GLU A 74 -2.31 -13.95 -14.16
CA GLU A 74 -1.57 -15.23 -14.41
C GLU A 74 -1.57 -16.12 -13.15
N GLU A 75 -1.41 -17.43 -13.34
CA GLU A 75 -1.39 -18.46 -12.29
C GLU A 75 -0.49 -18.06 -11.11
N GLY A 76 -1.13 -17.53 -10.06
CA GLY A 76 -0.45 -17.13 -8.84
C GLY A 76 0.22 -18.29 -8.11
N PHE A 77 0.99 -17.93 -7.08
CA PHE A 77 1.71 -18.93 -6.29
C PHE A 77 0.75 -19.96 -5.67
N SER A 78 1.08 -21.24 -5.85
CA SER A 78 0.43 -22.30 -5.08
C SER A 78 0.74 -22.14 -3.59
N GLY A 79 -0.08 -22.74 -2.71
CA GLY A 79 0.19 -22.74 -1.27
C GLY A 79 1.59 -23.27 -0.90
N ARG A 80 2.14 -24.18 -1.71
CA ARG A 80 3.52 -24.68 -1.56
C ARG A 80 4.57 -23.62 -1.88
N GLU A 81 4.31 -22.77 -2.87
CA GLU A 81 5.22 -21.69 -3.26
C GLU A 81 5.16 -20.52 -2.29
N ILE A 82 3.98 -20.22 -1.75
CA ILE A 82 3.84 -19.28 -0.63
C ILE A 82 4.66 -19.78 0.57
N ALA A 83 4.60 -21.07 0.90
CA ALA A 83 5.41 -21.63 1.98
C ALA A 83 6.92 -21.52 1.70
N LYS A 84 7.35 -21.73 0.45
CA LYS A 84 8.76 -21.54 0.03
C LYS A 84 9.18 -20.07 0.10
N LEU A 85 8.31 -19.14 -0.27
CA LEU A 85 8.54 -17.70 -0.14
C LEU A 85 8.76 -17.33 1.34
N MET A 86 7.86 -17.76 2.22
CA MET A 86 8.00 -17.49 3.66
C MET A 86 9.25 -18.13 4.26
N ALA A 87 9.64 -19.32 3.79
CA ALA A 87 10.91 -19.92 4.18
C ALA A 87 12.12 -19.09 3.71
N SER A 88 12.08 -18.51 2.49
CA SER A 88 13.14 -17.60 2.04
C SER A 88 13.17 -16.28 2.81
N VAL A 89 12.01 -15.75 3.21
CA VAL A 89 11.92 -14.58 4.09
C VAL A 89 12.59 -14.87 5.43
N HIS A 90 12.25 -15.99 6.07
CA HIS A 90 12.91 -16.40 7.31
C HIS A 90 14.42 -16.56 7.13
N ALA A 91 14.87 -17.28 6.10
CA ALA A 91 16.29 -17.50 5.86
C ALA A 91 17.07 -16.20 5.67
N ALA A 92 16.50 -15.24 4.93
CA ALA A 92 17.13 -13.94 4.70
C ALA A 92 17.22 -13.10 5.98
N VAL A 93 16.18 -13.10 6.82
CA VAL A 93 16.17 -12.39 8.10
C VAL A 93 17.19 -13.01 9.06
N TYR A 94 17.24 -14.34 9.18
CA TYR A 94 18.24 -15.03 10.00
C TYR A 94 19.68 -14.81 9.51
N GLY A 95 19.86 -14.55 8.21
CA GLY A 95 21.16 -14.22 7.63
C GLY A 95 21.67 -12.82 7.98
N ARG A 96 20.81 -11.94 8.52
CA ARG A 96 21.20 -10.59 8.91
C ARG A 96 21.60 -10.50 10.38
N PRO A 97 22.63 -9.68 10.71
CA PRO A 97 23.08 -9.50 12.08
C PRO A 97 22.04 -8.83 12.99
N ASP A 98 21.12 -8.05 12.41
CA ASP A 98 20.05 -7.36 13.14
C ASP A 98 18.76 -8.19 13.26
N CYS A 99 18.62 -9.28 12.51
CA CYS A 99 17.41 -10.12 12.46
C CYS A 99 16.11 -9.30 12.21
N VAL A 100 16.21 -8.20 11.46
CA VAL A 100 15.08 -7.33 11.13
C VAL A 100 14.62 -7.57 9.69
N LEU A 101 13.31 -7.78 9.53
CA LEU A 101 12.66 -7.70 8.22
C LEU A 101 12.23 -6.25 7.97
N ASP A 102 12.97 -5.55 7.13
CA ASP A 102 12.53 -4.26 6.60
C ASP A 102 11.75 -4.43 5.28
N SER A 103 11.04 -3.38 4.87
CA SER A 103 10.19 -3.42 3.67
C SER A 103 11.00 -3.67 2.39
N ASN A 104 12.24 -3.18 2.32
CA ASN A 104 13.07 -3.34 1.12
C ASN A 104 13.50 -4.80 0.97
N LEU A 105 13.98 -5.42 2.06
CA LEU A 105 14.35 -6.83 2.08
C LEU A 105 13.15 -7.72 1.73
N PHE A 106 11.97 -7.44 2.30
CA PHE A 106 10.77 -8.20 1.99
C PHE A 106 10.42 -8.13 0.49
N MET A 107 10.40 -6.92 -0.08
CA MET A 107 10.09 -6.72 -1.50
C MET A 107 11.14 -7.38 -2.41
N GLU A 108 12.42 -7.29 -2.09
CA GLU A 108 13.49 -7.95 -2.84
C GLU A 108 13.28 -9.47 -2.92
N ILE A 109 12.92 -10.09 -1.80
CA ILE A 109 12.67 -11.55 -1.73
C ILE A 109 11.42 -11.92 -2.52
N VAL A 110 10.35 -11.12 -2.42
CA VAL A 110 9.13 -11.32 -3.19
C VAL A 110 9.44 -11.23 -4.68
N ASP A 111 10.10 -10.18 -5.14
CA ASP A 111 10.46 -9.98 -6.55
C ASP A 111 11.33 -11.12 -7.08
N TYR A 112 12.34 -11.52 -6.31
CA TYR A 112 13.19 -12.65 -6.65
C TYR A 112 12.38 -13.95 -6.82
N LYS A 113 11.45 -14.24 -5.89
CA LYS A 113 10.64 -15.45 -5.95
C LYS A 113 9.61 -15.42 -7.06
N VAL A 114 9.01 -14.26 -7.35
CA VAL A 114 8.08 -14.10 -8.46
C VAL A 114 8.80 -14.34 -9.79
N GLN A 115 10.01 -13.79 -9.95
CA GLN A 115 10.84 -14.05 -11.14
C GLN A 115 11.24 -15.53 -11.25
N GLU A 116 11.64 -16.17 -10.14
CA GLU A 116 11.97 -17.60 -10.11
C GLU A 116 10.77 -18.46 -10.56
N HIS A 117 9.56 -18.12 -10.09
CA HIS A 117 8.32 -18.78 -10.45
C HIS A 117 8.00 -18.63 -11.94
N HIS A 118 8.03 -17.40 -12.47
CA HIS A 118 7.81 -17.15 -13.91
C HIS A 118 8.84 -17.88 -14.78
N GLN A 119 10.10 -17.94 -14.36
CA GLN A 119 11.13 -18.67 -15.09
C GLN A 119 10.84 -20.18 -15.12
N ARG A 120 10.35 -20.76 -14.02
CA ARG A 120 9.94 -22.17 -13.97
C ARG A 120 8.75 -22.47 -14.88
N LEU A 121 7.74 -21.59 -14.93
CA LEU A 121 6.61 -21.74 -15.84
C LEU A 121 7.06 -21.73 -17.31
N LYS A 122 7.95 -20.79 -17.69
CA LYS A 122 8.53 -20.73 -19.05
C LYS A 122 9.29 -22.00 -19.42
N LEU A 123 10.08 -22.55 -18.49
CA LEU A 123 10.82 -23.79 -18.72
C LEU A 123 9.89 -25.01 -18.84
N ALA A 124 8.83 -25.07 -18.03
CA ALA A 124 7.84 -26.14 -18.10
C ALA A 124 7.04 -26.11 -19.42
N ALA A 125 6.77 -24.92 -19.96
CA ALA A 125 6.07 -24.74 -21.24
C ALA A 125 6.92 -25.10 -22.48
N GLY A 126 8.26 -25.03 -22.39
CA GLY A 126 9.17 -25.28 -23.51
C GLY A 126 9.67 -26.73 -23.67
N GLY A 127 9.16 -27.68 -22.88
CA GLY A 127 9.74 -29.03 -22.73
C GLY A 127 9.16 -30.15 -23.62
N GLY A 128 8.42 -29.84 -24.69
CA GLY A 128 7.74 -30.85 -25.50
C GLY A 128 8.11 -30.84 -26.97
N ASP A 129 9.23 -31.49 -27.34
CA ASP A 129 9.26 -32.41 -28.49
C ASP A 129 10.56 -33.25 -28.49
N PRO A 130 10.51 -34.58 -28.30
CA PRO A 130 11.61 -35.46 -28.67
C PRO A 130 11.48 -35.87 -30.14
N ALA A 131 12.48 -35.51 -30.94
CA ALA A 131 12.71 -36.08 -32.28
C ALA A 131 13.11 -37.56 -32.22
#